data_AF-A0A060CK94-F1
#
_entry.id   AF-A0A060CK94-F1
#
_cell.length_a   1.000
_cell.length_b   1.000
_cell.length_c   1.000
_cell.angle_alpha   90.00
_cell.angle_beta   90.00
_cell.angle_gamma   90.00
#
_symmetry.space_group_name_H-M   'P 1'
#
loop_
_entity.id
_entity.type
_entity.pdbx_description
1 polymer ?
#
loop_
_entity_poly.entity_id
_entity_poly.type
_entity_poly.pdbx_seq_one_letter_code
_entity_poly.pdbx_strand_id
1 'polypeptide(L)'
;MMDIDPRRLEESEIIVGKLATMLGGKATVRTFADQRRALEGTDFVVVCFQIGGYEPCTVTDFDVPKKYGLRQTIADTLGIGGIMRGIRTVPHLWSICRRPDAGRAERHRAAIRQSDGDHTWAISARYPSIRQVGLCHSVQAPPPTG
;
A
#
# COMPACT_ATOMS: atom_id res chain seq x y z
N MET A 1 3.30 -11.85 -5.43
CA MET A 1 2.65 -10.61 -5.89
C MET A 1 1.15 -10.83 -5.88
N MET A 2 0.38 -9.80 -5.59
CA MET A 2 -1.09 -9.87 -5.58
C MET A 2 -1.65 -8.58 -6.13
N ASP A 3 -2.63 -8.71 -7.01
CA ASP A 3 -3.45 -7.62 -7.53
C ASP A 3 -4.84 -8.20 -7.84
N ILE A 4 -5.86 -7.35 -7.77
CA ILE A 4 -7.23 -7.71 -8.15
C ILE A 4 -7.45 -7.61 -9.67
N ASP A 5 -6.62 -6.84 -10.35
CA ASP A 5 -6.63 -6.72 -11.81
C ASP A 5 -5.72 -7.82 -12.42
N PRO A 6 -6.31 -8.84 -13.07
CA PRO A 6 -5.54 -9.97 -13.59
C PRO A 6 -4.57 -9.56 -14.70
N ARG A 7 -4.90 -8.53 -15.48
CA ARG A 7 -4.05 -8.05 -16.57
C ARG A 7 -2.84 -7.34 -16.01
N ARG A 8 -3.01 -6.44 -15.04
CA ARG A 8 -1.89 -5.76 -14.37
C ARG A 8 -0.99 -6.75 -13.64
N LEU A 9 -1.58 -7.79 -13.05
CA LEU A 9 -0.85 -8.85 -12.37
C LEU A 9 0.02 -9.65 -13.35
N GLU A 10 -0.52 -10.04 -14.49
CA GLU A 10 0.21 -10.75 -15.56
C GLU A 10 1.35 -9.88 -16.13
N GLU A 11 1.06 -8.62 -16.47
CA GLU A 11 2.08 -7.67 -16.94
C GLU A 11 3.22 -7.51 -15.93
N SER A 12 2.88 -7.42 -14.64
CA SER A 12 3.86 -7.31 -13.55
C SER A 12 4.69 -8.58 -13.37
N GLU A 13 4.07 -9.76 -13.45
CA GLU A 13 4.77 -11.04 -13.36
C GLU A 13 5.80 -11.21 -14.48
N ILE A 14 5.44 -10.83 -15.70
CA ILE A 14 6.35 -10.87 -16.86
C ILE A 14 7.56 -9.96 -16.62
N ILE A 15 7.33 -8.72 -16.17
CA ILE A 15 8.41 -7.74 -15.95
C ILE A 15 9.34 -8.21 -14.82
N VAL A 16 8.77 -8.61 -13.68
CA VAL A 16 9.56 -9.06 -12.53
C VAL A 16 10.30 -10.37 -12.83
N GLY A 17 9.68 -11.29 -13.56
CA GLY A 17 10.31 -12.52 -14.02
C GLY A 17 11.53 -12.23 -14.90
N LYS A 18 11.39 -11.34 -15.89
CA LYS A 18 12.52 -10.92 -16.73
C LYS A 18 13.65 -10.28 -15.92
N LEU A 19 13.31 -9.40 -14.98
CA LEU A 19 14.30 -8.76 -14.09
C LEU A 19 15.03 -9.80 -13.23
N ALA A 20 14.32 -10.79 -12.68
CA ALA A 20 14.92 -11.85 -11.88
C ALA A 20 15.92 -12.67 -12.71
N THR A 21 15.57 -13.03 -13.95
CA THR A 21 16.48 -13.74 -14.87
C THR A 21 17.69 -12.89 -15.24
N MET A 22 17.49 -11.63 -15.61
CA MET A 22 18.58 -10.72 -16.02
C MET A 22 19.60 -10.47 -14.90
N LEU A 23 19.14 -10.38 -13.66
CA LEU A 23 20.00 -10.18 -12.49
C LEU A 23 20.66 -11.47 -11.98
N GLY A 24 20.45 -12.62 -12.67
CA GLY A 24 20.93 -13.92 -12.21
C GLY A 24 20.31 -14.36 -10.87
N GLY A 25 19.15 -13.81 -10.53
CA GLY A 25 18.50 -14.00 -9.24
C GLY A 25 17.87 -15.38 -9.09
N LYS A 26 17.86 -15.90 -7.86
CA LYS A 26 17.16 -17.13 -7.47
C LYS A 26 15.74 -16.87 -6.96
N ALA A 27 15.20 -15.68 -7.21
CA ALA A 27 13.89 -15.28 -6.71
C ALA A 27 12.78 -16.05 -7.41
N THR A 28 11.90 -16.68 -6.64
CA THR A 28 10.69 -17.31 -7.16
C THR A 28 9.54 -16.32 -7.14
N VAL A 29 8.96 -16.04 -8.31
CA VAL A 29 7.76 -15.19 -8.44
C VAL A 29 6.53 -16.08 -8.37
N ARG A 30 5.56 -15.69 -7.53
CA ARG A 30 4.24 -16.32 -7.45
C ARG A 30 3.18 -15.23 -7.42
N THR A 31 2.13 -15.40 -8.20
CA THR A 31 1.00 -14.47 -8.28
C THR A 31 -0.24 -15.03 -7.57
N PHE A 32 -1.05 -14.14 -7.02
CA PHE A 32 -2.28 -14.48 -6.29
C PHE A 32 -3.36 -13.46 -6.63
N ALA A 33 -4.59 -13.91 -6.87
CA ALA A 33 -5.77 -13.04 -7.00
C ALA A 33 -6.51 -12.85 -5.66
N ASP A 34 -6.29 -13.76 -4.71
CA ASP A 34 -6.89 -13.70 -3.37
C ASP A 34 -5.90 -13.15 -2.35
N GLN A 35 -6.35 -12.18 -1.56
CA GLN A 35 -5.52 -11.52 -0.56
C GLN A 35 -5.11 -12.46 0.58
N ARG A 36 -5.99 -13.36 1.03
CA ARG A 36 -5.67 -14.25 2.17
C ARG A 36 -4.56 -15.21 1.80
N ARG A 37 -4.69 -15.86 0.63
CA ARG A 37 -3.66 -16.75 0.07
C ARG A 37 -2.34 -16.03 -0.16
N ALA A 38 -2.37 -14.76 -0.54
CA ALA A 38 -1.16 -13.96 -0.74
C ALA A 38 -0.44 -13.62 0.57
N LEU A 39 -1.15 -13.59 1.70
CA LEU A 39 -0.63 -13.23 3.03
C LEU A 39 -0.19 -14.45 3.85
N GLU A 40 -0.64 -15.65 3.50
CA GLU A 40 -0.27 -16.90 4.16
C GLU A 40 1.23 -17.17 4.07
N GLY A 41 1.88 -17.34 5.22
CA GLY A 41 3.31 -17.64 5.31
C GLY A 41 4.27 -16.52 4.92
N THR A 42 3.79 -15.27 4.74
CA THR A 42 4.67 -14.15 4.39
C THR A 42 5.42 -13.58 5.58
N ASP A 43 6.71 -13.29 5.42
CA ASP A 43 7.53 -12.60 6.44
C ASP A 43 7.50 -11.07 6.36
N PHE A 44 7.13 -10.52 5.21
CA PHE A 44 7.07 -9.08 4.92
C PHE A 44 5.98 -8.78 3.90
N VAL A 45 5.35 -7.61 4.00
CA VAL A 45 4.28 -7.18 3.08
C VAL A 45 4.54 -5.77 2.59
N VAL A 46 4.92 -5.64 1.32
CA VAL A 46 4.98 -4.33 0.66
C VAL A 46 3.62 -4.04 0.05
N VAL A 47 3.04 -2.90 0.41
CA VAL A 47 1.72 -2.51 -0.08
C VAL A 47 1.89 -1.32 -1.01
N CYS A 48 1.35 -1.42 -2.23
CA CYS A 48 1.48 -0.38 -3.26
C CYS A 48 0.19 -0.30 -4.10
N PHE A 49 -0.98 -0.24 -3.45
CA PHE A 49 -2.25 -0.12 -4.17
C PHE A 49 -2.78 1.32 -4.13
N GLN A 50 -3.56 1.67 -5.16
CA GLN A 50 -4.29 2.92 -5.26
C GLN A 50 -5.78 2.59 -5.37
N ILE A 51 -6.50 2.66 -4.25
CA ILE A 51 -7.93 2.32 -4.22
C ILE A 51 -8.72 3.31 -5.07
N GLY A 52 -9.44 2.77 -6.05
CA GLY A 52 -10.25 3.53 -7.00
C GLY A 52 -9.49 4.08 -8.21
N GLY A 53 -8.18 3.79 -8.32
CA GLY A 53 -7.37 4.16 -9.48
C GLY A 53 -7.24 5.67 -9.72
N TYR A 54 -6.68 6.02 -10.88
CA TYR A 54 -6.58 7.42 -11.31
C TYR A 54 -7.96 7.97 -11.69
N GLU A 55 -8.66 7.23 -12.56
CA GLU A 55 -10.07 7.47 -12.88
C GLU A 55 -10.93 6.36 -12.27
N PRO A 56 -12.01 6.71 -11.53
CA PRO A 56 -12.52 8.07 -11.30
C PRO A 56 -11.93 8.76 -10.07
N CYS A 57 -11.27 8.05 -9.15
CA CYS A 57 -11.07 8.55 -7.79
C CYS A 57 -10.08 9.71 -7.69
N THR A 58 -8.88 9.60 -8.24
CA THR A 58 -7.92 10.71 -8.20
C THR A 58 -8.48 11.93 -8.91
N VAL A 59 -9.10 11.78 -10.08
CA VAL A 59 -9.75 12.90 -10.78
C VAL A 59 -10.83 13.56 -9.91
N THR A 60 -11.68 12.75 -9.26
CA THR A 60 -12.72 13.24 -8.34
C THR A 60 -12.12 14.02 -7.17
N ASP A 61 -10.98 13.57 -6.64
CA ASP A 61 -10.28 14.22 -5.53
C ASP A 61 -9.79 15.63 -5.89
N PHE A 62 -9.55 15.91 -7.17
CA PHE A 62 -9.23 17.25 -7.68
C PHE A 62 -10.47 18.05 -8.09
N ASP A 63 -11.43 17.41 -8.78
CA ASP A 63 -12.57 18.09 -9.38
C ASP A 63 -13.61 18.55 -8.36
N VAL A 64 -13.87 17.76 -7.31
CA VAL A 64 -14.83 18.13 -6.26
C VAL A 64 -14.36 19.40 -5.54
N PRO A 65 -13.14 19.49 -4.99
CA PRO A 65 -12.69 20.70 -4.30
C PRO A 65 -12.61 21.92 -5.22
N LYS A 66 -12.25 21.72 -6.49
CA LYS A 66 -12.17 22.78 -7.49
C LYS A 66 -13.52 23.47 -7.71
N LYS A 67 -14.64 22.73 -7.65
CA LYS A 67 -16.01 23.29 -7.72
C LYS A 67 -16.34 24.24 -6.56
N TYR A 68 -15.67 24.07 -5.42
CA TYR A 68 -15.81 24.92 -4.24
C TYR A 68 -14.68 25.96 -4.10
N GLY A 69 -13.93 26.22 -5.17
CA GLY A 69 -12.87 27.23 -5.18
C GLY A 69 -11.53 26.77 -4.62
N LEU A 70 -11.39 25.51 -4.19
CA LEU A 70 -10.14 24.95 -3.66
C LEU A 70 -9.38 24.19 -4.75
N ARG A 71 -8.30 24.79 -5.26
CA ARG A 71 -7.38 24.12 -6.19
C ARG A 71 -6.20 23.53 -5.43
N GLN A 72 -5.91 22.25 -5.67
CA GLN A 72 -4.83 21.52 -5.02
C GLN A 72 -3.77 21.13 -6.06
N THR A 73 -2.51 21.15 -5.66
CA THR A 73 -1.37 20.72 -6.51
C THR A 73 -1.07 19.24 -6.33
N ILE A 74 -1.14 18.73 -5.09
CA ILE A 74 -0.94 17.32 -4.71
C ILE A 74 -2.10 16.93 -3.81
N ALA A 75 -3.25 16.67 -4.44
CA ALA A 75 -4.48 16.39 -3.73
C ALA A 75 -4.50 15.00 -3.09
N ASP A 76 -3.57 14.11 -3.38
CA ASP A 76 -3.67 12.68 -3.07
C ASP A 76 -2.98 12.27 -1.76
N THR A 77 -2.37 13.20 -1.03
CA THR A 77 -1.71 12.94 0.29
C THR A 77 -2.14 13.92 1.37
N LEU A 78 -2.44 15.18 1.03
CA LEU A 78 -2.78 16.24 1.98
C LEU A 78 -4.08 16.95 1.57
N GLY A 79 -4.68 17.67 2.52
CA GLY A 79 -5.93 18.38 2.29
C GLY A 79 -7.12 17.45 2.08
N ILE A 80 -8.19 17.97 1.48
CA ILE A 80 -9.44 17.22 1.33
C ILE A 80 -9.29 16.01 0.41
N GLY A 81 -8.44 16.06 -0.62
CA GLY A 81 -8.20 14.88 -1.46
C GLY A 81 -7.46 13.77 -0.70
N GLY A 82 -6.48 14.13 0.15
CA GLY A 82 -5.79 13.18 1.02
C GLY A 82 -6.76 12.52 1.99
N ILE A 83 -7.66 13.30 2.59
CA ILE A 83 -8.72 12.77 3.46
C ILE A 83 -9.63 11.80 2.69
N MET A 84 -10.09 12.16 1.49
CA MET A 84 -10.96 11.31 0.67
C MET A 84 -10.25 10.00 0.30
N ARG A 85 -8.96 10.06 -0.07
CA ARG A 85 -8.15 8.87 -0.33
C ARG A 85 -7.96 8.01 0.92
N GLY A 86 -7.66 8.63 2.06
CA GLY A 86 -7.48 7.95 3.34
C GLY A 86 -8.73 7.17 3.73
N ILE A 87 -9.92 7.79 3.63
CA ILE A 87 -11.21 7.12 3.91
C ILE A 87 -11.42 5.89 3.02
N ARG A 88 -11.06 5.97 1.73
CA ARG A 88 -11.17 4.83 0.81
C ARG A 88 -10.11 3.75 1.08
N THR A 89 -8.91 4.14 1.50
CA THR A 89 -7.74 3.25 1.57
C THR A 89 -7.60 2.53 2.91
N VAL A 90 -7.83 3.22 4.03
CA VAL A 90 -7.65 2.70 5.39
C VAL A 90 -8.39 1.37 5.64
N PRO A 91 -9.65 1.16 5.18
CA PRO A 91 -10.34 -0.11 5.36
C PRO A 91 -9.60 -1.31 4.72
N HIS A 92 -9.00 -1.10 3.54
CA HIS A 92 -8.23 -2.14 2.85
C HIS A 92 -6.91 -2.43 3.58
N LEU A 93 -6.23 -1.41 4.09
CA LEU A 93 -5.03 -1.59 4.94
C LEU A 93 -5.37 -2.38 6.21
N TRP A 94 -6.48 -2.06 6.86
CA TRP A 94 -6.94 -2.80 8.02
C TRP A 94 -7.29 -4.26 7.70
N SER A 95 -7.77 -4.55 6.49
CA SER A 95 -8.03 -5.92 6.05
C SER A 95 -6.74 -6.77 5.98
N ILE A 96 -5.63 -6.16 5.58
CA ILE A 96 -4.29 -6.79 5.56
C ILE A 96 -3.80 -7.03 6.99
N CYS A 97 -4.11 -6.11 7.90
CA CYS A 97 -3.76 -6.19 9.31
C CYS A 97 -4.59 -7.24 10.09
N ARG A 98 -5.84 -7.50 9.68
CA ARG A 98 -6.82 -8.34 10.39
C ARG A 98 -6.65 -9.85 10.16
N ARG A 99 -5.43 -10.33 9.85
CA ARG A 99 -5.16 -11.74 9.53
C ARG A 99 -5.82 -12.70 10.55
N PRO A 100 -6.66 -13.64 10.10
CA PRO A 100 -7.46 -14.50 10.99
C PRO A 100 -6.60 -15.44 11.85
N ASP A 101 -5.44 -15.87 11.36
CA ASP A 101 -4.61 -16.89 12.02
C ASP A 101 -3.34 -16.31 12.67
N ALA A 102 -3.17 -14.98 12.64
CA ALA A 102 -1.97 -14.34 13.16
C ALA A 102 -1.97 -14.32 14.70
N GLY A 103 -1.31 -15.32 15.28
CA GLY A 103 -0.82 -15.27 16.65
C GLY A 103 0.08 -14.04 16.86
N ARG A 104 0.30 -13.65 18.13
CA ARG A 104 1.08 -12.44 18.48
C ARG A 104 2.46 -12.41 17.80
N ALA A 105 3.12 -13.56 17.64
CA ALA A 105 4.43 -13.68 16.97
C ALA A 105 4.38 -13.41 15.45
N GLU A 106 3.27 -13.73 14.78
CA GLU A 106 3.12 -13.57 13.34
C GLU A 106 2.72 -12.14 12.94
N ARG A 107 2.01 -11.41 13.83
CA ARG A 107 1.71 -9.96 13.63
C ARG A 107 2.96 -9.09 13.53
N HIS A 108 4.09 -9.58 14.04
CA HIS A 108 5.40 -8.93 13.91
C HIS A 108 6.06 -9.21 12.55
N ARG A 109 5.59 -10.17 11.75
CA ARG A 109 6.13 -10.56 10.43
C ARG A 109 5.43 -9.88 9.25
N ALA A 110 4.88 -8.69 9.44
CA ALA A 110 4.32 -7.92 8.34
C ALA A 110 4.82 -6.49 8.45
N ALA A 111 6.08 -6.23 8.05
CA ALA A 111 6.52 -4.86 7.87
C ALA A 111 5.76 -4.28 6.67
N ILE A 112 4.72 -3.51 6.97
CA ILE A 112 3.94 -2.79 5.97
C ILE A 112 4.73 -1.55 5.56
N ARG A 113 5.06 -1.45 4.27
CA ARG A 113 5.64 -0.25 3.66
C ARG A 113 4.53 0.57 3.00
N GLN A 114 4.29 1.81 3.44
CA GLN A 114 3.30 2.76 2.86
C GLN A 114 3.89 4.16 2.70
N SER A 115 3.44 4.95 1.70
CA SER A 115 3.98 6.30 1.47
C SER A 115 3.32 7.40 2.32
N ASP A 116 2.08 7.17 2.77
CA ASP A 116 1.24 8.24 3.31
C ASP A 116 1.15 8.18 4.84
N GLY A 117 1.29 9.36 5.48
CA GLY A 117 1.37 9.47 6.93
C GLY A 117 0.06 9.12 7.65
N ASP A 118 -1.08 9.43 7.04
CA ASP A 118 -2.42 9.11 7.52
C ASP A 118 -2.66 7.59 7.56
N HIS A 119 -2.22 6.86 6.52
CA HIS A 119 -2.28 5.40 6.46
C HIS A 119 -1.47 4.75 7.58
N THR A 120 -0.23 5.21 7.77
CA THR A 120 0.65 4.73 8.84
C THR A 120 0.02 5.04 10.20
N TRP A 121 -0.50 6.25 10.41
CA TRP A 121 -1.18 6.62 11.64
C TRP A 121 -2.41 5.73 11.91
N ALA A 122 -3.25 5.48 10.90
CA ALA A 122 -4.45 4.66 11.02
C ALA A 122 -4.15 3.20 11.39
N ILE A 123 -3.04 2.63 10.90
CA ILE A 123 -2.58 1.29 11.30
C ILE A 123 -2.08 1.33 12.74
N SER A 124 -1.23 2.30 13.12
CA SER A 124 -0.71 2.43 14.49
C SER A 124 -1.83 2.59 15.51
N ALA A 125 -2.85 3.38 15.19
CA ALA A 125 -3.99 3.63 16.07
C ALA A 125 -4.86 2.38 16.26
N ARG A 126 -5.11 1.61 15.20
CA ARG A 126 -6.00 0.43 15.25
C ARG A 126 -5.30 -0.87 15.65
N TYR A 127 -4.03 -1.03 15.26
CA TYR A 127 -3.23 -2.24 15.41
C TYR A 127 -1.81 -1.91 15.92
N PRO A 128 -1.66 -1.39 17.15
CA PRO A 128 -0.38 -0.92 17.68
C PRO A 128 0.70 -2.01 17.80
N SER A 129 0.32 -3.29 17.76
CA SER A 129 1.26 -4.42 17.78
C SER A 129 1.84 -4.78 16.41
N ILE A 130 1.36 -4.19 15.31
CA ILE A 130 1.89 -4.46 13.96
C ILE A 130 3.11 -3.58 13.74
N ARG A 131 4.22 -4.20 13.34
CA ARG A 131 5.43 -3.47 12.94
C ARG A 131 5.22 -2.90 11.55
N GLN A 132 5.36 -1.60 11.37
CA GLN A 132 5.18 -0.95 10.07
C GLN A 132 6.16 0.20 9.88
N VAL A 133 6.40 0.57 8.63
CA VAL A 133 7.25 1.71 8.27
C VAL A 133 6.64 2.48 7.10
N GLY A 134 6.50 3.79 7.28
CA GLY A 134 6.15 4.68 6.19
C GLY A 134 7.39 5.04 5.37
N LEU A 135 7.45 4.73 4.08
CA LEU A 135 8.57 5.11 3.21
C LEU A 135 8.06 5.95 2.03
N CYS A 136 8.33 7.25 2.09
CA CYS A 136 7.99 8.21 1.05
C CYS A 136 9.24 8.54 0.21
N HIS A 137 9.06 8.67 -1.10
CA HIS A 137 10.13 9.04 -2.03
C HIS A 137 10.63 10.49 -1.82
N SER A 138 9.82 11.34 -1.19
CA SER A 138 10.16 12.74 -0.88
C SER A 138 11.18 12.89 0.24
N VAL A 139 11.46 11.82 1.01
CA VAL A 139 12.42 11.83 2.11
C VAL A 139 13.38 10.65 1.92
N GLN A 140 14.59 10.95 1.43
CA GLN A 140 15.58 9.93 1.09
C GLN A 140 16.41 9.44 2.30
N ALA A 141 16.28 10.08 3.46
CA ALA A 141 17.00 9.73 4.68
C ALA A 141 16.03 9.49 5.86
N PRO A 142 16.19 8.42 6.65
CA PRO A 142 15.48 8.33 7.93
C PRO A 142 15.87 9.52 8.83
N PRO A 143 14.95 10.06 9.66
CA PRO A 143 15.29 11.11 10.59
C PRO A 143 16.45 10.64 11.49
N PRO A 144 17.40 11.53 11.85
CA PRO A 144 18.51 11.16 12.71
C PRO A 144 17.98 10.56 14.01
N THR A 145 18.56 9.44 14.40
CA THR A 145 18.29 8.82 15.70
C THR A 145 18.97 9.69 16.76
N GLY A 146 18.15 10.39 17.56
CA GLY A 146 18.57 11.02 18.81
C GLY A 146 18.47 10.06 19.97
#